data_AF-A0A8S2EVL5-F1
#
_entry.id   AF-A0A8S2EVL5-F1
#
_cell.length_a   1.000
_cell.length_b   1.000
_cell.length_c   1.000
_cell.angle_alpha   90.00
_cell.angle_beta   90.00
_cell.angle_gamma   90.00
#
_symmetry.space_group_name_H-M   'P 1'
#
loop_
_entity.id
_entity.type
_entity.pdbx_description
1 polymer ?
#
loop_
_entity_poly.entity_id
_entity_poly.type
_entity_poly.pdbx_seq_one_letter_code
_entity_poly.pdbx_strand_id
1 'polypeptide(L)'
;MSGKRSTKHSLTSSNNDDNLCYHSTTVWRVLLDVFSLSVLLIITVISHFILKPFTRGYFCTDYSIHYPYKSNTVSTTADVLLSTLLPLLWIWLTEFIKLFYYRWYPQTIYYTKLQLCGVRIRNIHPFIRNLYLLTVVFLYGYLTTWVLTEIAKNFVGELRPHFFELCRPNVTCSCSSSCGVNNQVYITNYVCLNTDETAVREGR
;
A
#
# COMPACT_ATOMS: atom_id res chain seq x y z
N MET A 1 -25.15 -7.48 -68.28
CA MET A 1 -23.91 -8.12 -67.77
C MET A 1 -23.14 -7.11 -66.94
N SER A 2 -22.39 -7.60 -65.95
CA SER A 2 -21.56 -6.87 -64.99
C SER A 2 -22.33 -6.24 -63.81
N GLY A 3 -22.17 -6.62 -62.55
CA GLY A 3 -21.18 -7.49 -61.91
C GLY A 3 -21.02 -7.04 -60.45
N LYS A 4 -21.88 -7.52 -59.53
CA LYS A 4 -21.75 -7.27 -58.08
C LYS A 4 -20.70 -8.24 -57.50
N ARG A 5 -19.45 -7.79 -57.29
CA ARG A 5 -18.47 -8.52 -56.48
C ARG A 5 -17.28 -7.63 -56.08
N SER A 6 -17.36 -6.90 -54.96
CA SER A 6 -16.19 -6.56 -54.11
C SER A 6 -16.58 -5.65 -52.92
N THR A 7 -17.11 -6.23 -51.82
CA THR A 7 -17.22 -5.50 -50.52
C THR A 7 -16.95 -6.36 -49.29
N LYS A 8 -16.72 -7.67 -49.45
CA LYS A 8 -16.44 -8.57 -48.31
C LYS A 8 -14.97 -8.60 -47.87
N HIS A 9 -14.02 -8.20 -48.72
CA HIS A 9 -12.59 -8.28 -48.41
C HIS A 9 -12.05 -7.11 -47.57
N SER A 10 -12.68 -5.93 -47.63
CA SER A 10 -12.19 -4.73 -46.93
C SER A 10 -12.62 -4.67 -45.46
N LEU A 11 -13.77 -5.25 -45.11
CA LEU A 11 -14.28 -5.33 -43.73
C LEU A 11 -13.54 -6.34 -42.87
N THR A 12 -12.96 -7.38 -43.46
CA THR A 12 -12.14 -8.38 -42.74
C THR A 12 -10.73 -7.87 -42.45
N SER A 13 -10.14 -7.04 -43.31
CA SER A 13 -8.81 -6.46 -43.05
C SER A 13 -8.84 -5.46 -41.89
N SER A 14 -9.78 -4.49 -41.90
CA SER A 14 -9.89 -3.49 -40.83
C SER A 14 -10.17 -4.13 -39.47
N ASN A 15 -11.08 -5.11 -39.40
CA ASN A 15 -11.35 -5.81 -38.13
C ASN A 15 -10.13 -6.59 -37.63
N ASN A 16 -9.30 -7.15 -38.51
CA ASN A 16 -8.11 -7.91 -38.10
C ASN A 16 -7.01 -6.98 -37.57
N ASP A 17 -6.78 -5.84 -38.22
CA ASP A 17 -5.78 -4.85 -37.79
C ASP A 17 -6.19 -4.18 -36.46
N ASP A 18 -7.49 -3.88 -36.30
CA ASP A 18 -8.06 -3.34 -35.07
C ASP A 18 -7.97 -4.35 -33.90
N ASN A 19 -8.24 -5.63 -34.15
CA ASN A 19 -8.17 -6.69 -33.14
C ASN A 19 -6.72 -6.98 -32.70
N LEU A 20 -5.76 -6.93 -33.62
CA LEU A 20 -4.34 -7.16 -33.32
C LEU A 20 -3.75 -6.01 -32.48
N CYS A 21 -4.07 -4.77 -32.84
CA CYS A 21 -3.71 -3.58 -32.07
C CYS A 21 -4.39 -3.55 -30.69
N TYR A 22 -5.67 -3.96 -30.62
CA TYR A 22 -6.43 -4.10 -29.39
C TYR A 22 -5.82 -5.13 -28.42
N HIS A 23 -5.46 -6.31 -28.92
CA HIS A 23 -4.85 -7.36 -28.12
C HIS A 23 -3.48 -6.92 -27.59
N SER A 24 -2.65 -6.32 -28.47
CA SER A 24 -1.33 -5.79 -28.09
C SER A 24 -1.44 -4.74 -26.98
N THR A 25 -2.26 -3.70 -27.16
CA THR A 25 -2.39 -2.61 -26.17
C THR A 25 -2.98 -3.05 -24.82
N THR A 26 -3.91 -4.00 -24.82
CA THR A 26 -4.49 -4.54 -23.58
C THR A 26 -3.49 -5.40 -22.82
N VAL A 27 -2.75 -6.26 -23.52
CA VAL A 27 -1.69 -7.09 -22.92
C VAL A 27 -0.59 -6.19 -22.33
N TRP A 28 -0.13 -5.17 -23.07
CA TRP A 28 0.86 -4.21 -22.57
C TRP A 28 0.41 -3.50 -21.30
N ARG A 29 -0.86 -3.09 -21.19
CA ARG A 29 -1.40 -2.47 -19.96
C ARG A 29 -1.38 -3.43 -18.78
N VAL A 30 -1.86 -4.66 -18.97
CA VAL A 30 -1.84 -5.70 -17.91
C VAL A 30 -0.40 -6.00 -17.48
N LEU A 31 0.53 -6.08 -18.43
CA LEU A 31 1.94 -6.27 -18.12
C LEU A 31 2.52 -5.10 -17.31
N LEU A 32 2.17 -3.85 -17.65
CA LEU A 32 2.58 -2.67 -16.90
C LEU A 32 1.97 -2.65 -15.48
N ASP A 33 0.69 -3.00 -15.34
CA ASP A 33 0.02 -3.09 -14.04
C ASP A 33 0.71 -4.15 -13.16
N VAL A 34 0.93 -5.36 -13.68
CA VAL A 34 1.62 -6.45 -12.97
C VAL A 34 3.06 -6.07 -12.63
N PHE A 35 3.79 -5.49 -13.58
CA PHE A 35 5.15 -5.02 -13.36
C PHE A 35 5.20 -3.96 -12.26
N SER A 36 4.35 -2.93 -12.33
CA SER A 36 4.32 -1.85 -11.33
C SER A 36 3.95 -2.35 -9.94
N LEU A 37 2.97 -3.25 -9.81
CA LEU A 37 2.61 -3.88 -8.55
C LEU A 37 3.74 -4.76 -8.01
N SER A 38 4.43 -5.50 -8.87
CA SER A 38 5.57 -6.31 -8.46
C SER A 38 6.71 -5.46 -7.93
N VAL A 39 7.00 -4.32 -8.57
CA VAL A 39 8.01 -3.36 -8.12
C VAL A 39 7.63 -2.77 -6.77
N LEU A 40 6.38 -2.36 -6.58
CA LEU A 40 5.90 -1.86 -5.28
C LEU A 40 6.01 -2.91 -4.18
N LEU A 41 5.66 -4.16 -4.47
CA LEU A 41 5.79 -5.27 -3.52
C LEU A 41 7.25 -5.59 -3.18
N ILE A 42 8.16 -5.48 -4.15
CA ILE A 42 9.59 -5.61 -3.89
C ILE A 42 10.06 -4.46 -2.99
N ILE A 43 9.61 -3.23 -3.25
CA ILE A 43 9.95 -2.06 -2.42
C ILE A 43 9.42 -2.22 -1.00
N THR A 44 8.19 -2.71 -0.79
CA THR A 44 7.66 -2.95 0.57
C THR A 44 8.53 -3.94 1.32
N VAL A 45 8.85 -5.08 0.71
CA VAL A 45 9.70 -6.12 1.34
C VAL A 45 11.08 -5.55 1.67
N ILE A 46 11.72 -4.87 0.71
CA ILE A 46 13.04 -4.27 0.91
C ILE A 46 13.01 -3.23 2.03
N SER A 47 11.99 -2.36 2.04
CA SER A 47 11.85 -1.31 3.07
C SER A 47 11.73 -1.90 4.48
N HIS A 48 11.04 -3.03 4.62
CA HIS A 48 10.88 -3.70 5.91
C HIS A 48 12.20 -4.29 6.44
N PHE A 49 13.06 -4.81 5.56
CA PHE A 49 14.32 -5.44 5.98
C PHE A 49 15.50 -4.46 6.10
N ILE A 50 15.56 -3.43 5.26
CA ILE A 50 16.72 -2.53 5.18
C ILE A 50 16.59 -1.31 6.09
N LEU A 51 15.38 -0.76 6.24
CA LEU A 51 15.20 0.47 7.00
C LEU A 51 15.37 0.19 8.49
N LYS A 52 16.39 0.83 9.08
CA LYS A 52 16.55 0.88 10.53
C LYS A 52 15.83 2.11 11.05
N PRO A 53 15.08 2.01 12.15
CA PRO A 53 14.39 3.16 12.72
C PRO A 53 15.40 4.23 13.14
N PHE A 54 15.09 5.49 12.84
CA PHE A 54 15.90 6.62 13.24
C PHE A 54 15.95 6.71 14.78
N THR A 55 17.14 6.77 15.35
CA THR A 55 17.30 6.89 16.80
C THR A 55 17.23 8.35 17.21
N ARG A 56 16.16 8.75 17.90
CA ARG A 56 16.06 10.06 18.55
C ARG A 56 16.32 9.94 20.06
N GLY A 57 16.71 11.05 20.66
CA GLY A 57 16.83 11.19 22.12
C GLY A 57 15.47 11.36 22.79
N TYR A 58 15.44 11.23 24.12
CA TYR A 58 14.23 11.40 24.94
C TYR A 58 14.50 12.33 26.13
N PHE A 59 13.42 12.85 26.71
CA PHE A 59 13.49 13.65 27.94
C PHE A 59 13.28 12.75 29.16
N CYS A 60 14.10 12.93 30.20
CA CYS A 60 13.92 12.19 31.46
C CYS A 60 12.57 12.45 32.15
N THR A 61 11.95 13.60 31.90
CA THR A 61 10.65 13.98 32.48
C THR A 61 9.46 13.45 31.68
N ASP A 62 9.70 12.75 30.58
CA ASP A 62 8.64 12.23 29.72
C ASP A 62 8.13 10.88 30.26
N TYR A 63 7.08 10.95 31.07
CA TYR A 63 6.41 9.75 31.59
C TYR A 63 5.62 8.99 30.51
N SER A 64 5.39 9.58 29.33
CA SER A 64 4.61 8.93 28.27
C SER A 64 5.30 7.70 27.68
N ILE A 65 6.61 7.56 27.87
CA ILE A 65 7.44 6.43 27.38
C ILE A 65 7.74 5.35 28.46
N HIS A 66 7.08 5.44 29.62
CA HIS A 66 7.27 4.56 30.78
C HIS A 66 6.11 3.57 31.03
N TYR A 67 5.16 3.45 30.12
CA TYR A 67 4.06 2.50 30.27
C TYR A 67 4.54 1.05 30.17
N PRO A 68 3.88 0.11 30.85
CA PRO A 68 4.26 -1.28 30.78
C PRO A 68 3.97 -1.86 29.39
N TYR A 69 4.85 -2.74 28.91
CA TYR A 69 4.67 -3.50 27.69
C TYR A 69 3.46 -4.44 27.83
N LYS A 70 2.57 -4.37 26.85
CA LYS A 70 1.46 -5.29 26.71
C LYS A 70 1.61 -5.97 25.36
N SER A 71 1.56 -7.29 25.36
CA SER A 71 1.58 -8.07 24.13
C SER A 71 0.42 -7.67 23.22
N ASN A 72 0.68 -7.64 21.91
CA ASN A 72 -0.30 -7.26 20.90
C ASN A 72 -1.57 -8.11 21.00
N THR A 73 -2.71 -7.49 21.31
CA THR A 73 -4.04 -8.14 21.33
C THR A 73 -4.48 -8.53 19.91
N VAL A 74 -4.03 -7.76 18.91
CA VAL A 74 -4.29 -8.01 17.49
C VAL A 74 -2.96 -8.31 16.81
N SER A 75 -2.87 -9.47 16.17
CA SER A 75 -1.67 -9.84 15.41
C SER A 75 -1.51 -8.92 14.19
N THR A 76 -0.27 -8.58 13.84
CA THR A 76 0.04 -7.81 12.62
C THR A 76 -0.51 -8.48 11.37
N THR A 77 -0.51 -9.82 11.32
CA THR A 77 -1.10 -10.58 10.22
C THR A 77 -2.61 -10.42 10.16
N ALA A 78 -3.29 -10.38 11.31
CA ALA A 78 -4.73 -10.18 11.38
C ALA A 78 -5.13 -8.79 10.90
N ASP A 79 -4.36 -7.76 11.23
CA ASP A 79 -4.61 -6.38 10.78
C ASP A 79 -4.42 -6.23 9.26
N VAL A 80 -3.36 -6.84 8.70
CA VAL A 80 -3.13 -6.90 7.24
C VAL A 80 -4.27 -7.63 6.53
N LEU A 81 -4.70 -8.78 7.05
CA LEU A 81 -5.78 -9.56 6.47
C LEU A 81 -7.11 -8.81 6.54
N LEU A 82 -7.42 -8.18 7.67
CA LEU A 82 -8.67 -7.46 7.85
C LEU A 82 -8.74 -6.22 6.92
N SER A 83 -7.64 -5.46 6.85
CA SER A 83 -7.54 -4.27 6.00
C SER A 83 -7.56 -4.56 4.50
N THR A 84 -7.19 -5.78 4.08
CA THR A 84 -7.21 -6.18 2.67
C THR A 84 -8.51 -6.90 2.29
N LEU A 85 -8.99 -7.85 3.10
CA LEU A 85 -10.15 -8.67 2.77
C LEU A 85 -11.47 -7.89 2.82
N LEU A 86 -11.67 -7.03 3.82
CA LEU A 86 -12.91 -6.26 3.94
C LEU A 86 -13.20 -5.38 2.71
N PRO A 87 -12.28 -4.49 2.27
CA PRO A 87 -12.54 -3.67 1.09
C PRO A 87 -12.59 -4.47 -0.21
N LEU A 88 -11.85 -5.57 -0.34
CA LEU A 88 -11.96 -6.45 -1.51
C LEU A 88 -13.35 -7.09 -1.58
N LEU A 89 -13.84 -7.66 -0.48
CA LEU A 89 -15.19 -8.21 -0.41
C LEU A 89 -16.25 -7.15 -0.71
N TRP A 90 -16.04 -5.91 -0.26
CA TRP A 90 -16.93 -4.79 -0.57
C TRP A 90 -16.94 -4.44 -2.07
N ILE A 91 -15.78 -4.38 -2.72
CA ILE A 91 -15.68 -4.16 -4.17
C ILE A 91 -16.44 -5.27 -4.92
N TRP A 92 -16.26 -6.52 -4.50
CA TRP A 92 -16.90 -7.67 -5.15
C TRP A 92 -18.42 -7.63 -4.95
N LEU A 93 -18.87 -7.35 -3.73
CA LEU A 93 -20.29 -7.21 -3.39
C LEU A 93 -20.93 -6.08 -4.20
N THR A 94 -20.28 -4.92 -4.31
CA THR A 94 -20.83 -3.78 -5.06
C THR A 94 -20.92 -4.05 -6.56
N GLU A 95 -19.93 -4.70 -7.17
CA GLU A 95 -20.00 -5.11 -8.58
C GLU A 95 -21.05 -6.21 -8.80
N PHE A 96 -21.22 -7.12 -7.84
CA PHE A 96 -22.26 -8.15 -7.89
C PHE A 96 -23.66 -7.53 -7.77
N ILE A 97 -23.89 -6.60 -6.83
CA ILE A 97 -25.16 -5.89 -6.71
C ILE A 97 -25.46 -5.10 -8.00
N LYS A 98 -24.46 -4.44 -8.61
CA LYS A 98 -24.62 -3.75 -9.90
C LYS A 98 -25.05 -4.69 -11.03
N LEU A 99 -24.47 -5.90 -11.08
CA LEU A 99 -24.90 -6.93 -12.04
C LEU A 99 -26.38 -7.30 -11.88
N PHE A 100 -26.85 -7.44 -10.64
CA PHE A 100 -28.21 -7.91 -10.33
C PHE A 100 -29.27 -6.80 -10.46
N TYR A 101 -28.98 -5.59 -9.96
CA TYR A 101 -29.98 -4.53 -9.84
C TYR A 101 -30.04 -3.56 -11.04
N TYR A 102 -28.93 -3.30 -11.73
CA TYR A 102 -28.89 -2.21 -12.71
C TYR A 102 -28.14 -2.56 -14.00
N ARG A 103 -28.93 -2.77 -15.06
CA ARG A 103 -28.56 -2.49 -16.47
C ARG A 103 -28.36 -0.97 -16.73
N TRP A 104 -28.55 -0.13 -15.70
CA TRP A 104 -28.94 1.27 -15.81
C TRP A 104 -27.91 2.26 -15.23
N TYR A 105 -26.68 1.83 -14.92
CA TYR A 105 -25.59 2.76 -14.63
C TYR A 105 -24.70 2.87 -15.86
N PRO A 106 -24.75 3.99 -16.62
CA PRO A 106 -23.78 4.21 -17.69
C PRO A 106 -22.38 4.19 -17.06
N GLN A 107 -21.50 3.40 -17.66
CA GLN A 107 -20.09 3.24 -17.30
C GLN A 107 -19.37 4.59 -17.44
N THR A 108 -19.45 5.46 -16.43
CA THR A 108 -18.75 6.76 -16.42
C THR A 108 -18.05 6.94 -15.09
N ILE A 109 -17.05 6.10 -14.83
CA ILE A 109 -16.10 6.31 -13.74
C ILE A 109 -14.71 6.21 -14.37
N TYR A 110 -14.08 7.39 -14.54
CA TYR A 110 -12.69 7.62 -14.96
C TYR A 110 -12.25 7.19 -16.38
N TYR A 111 -12.99 7.59 -17.42
CA TYR A 111 -12.35 7.81 -18.72
C TYR A 111 -11.71 9.20 -18.71
N THR A 112 -10.53 9.33 -18.10
CA THR A 112 -9.64 10.39 -18.55
C THR A 112 -9.39 10.14 -20.03
N LYS A 113 -9.66 11.17 -20.85
CA LYS A 113 -9.33 11.27 -22.27
C LYS A 113 -7.81 11.16 -22.49
N LEU A 114 -7.20 10.01 -22.20
CA LEU A 114 -5.91 9.66 -22.76
C LEU A 114 -6.19 8.74 -23.95
N GLN A 115 -6.70 9.34 -25.02
CA GLN A 115 -6.79 8.71 -26.34
C GLN A 115 -5.37 8.59 -26.92
N LEU A 116 -4.65 7.57 -26.44
CA LEU A 116 -3.62 6.90 -27.23
C LEU A 116 -4.25 5.59 -27.70
N CYS A 117 -4.69 5.61 -28.97
CA CYS A 117 -5.59 4.65 -29.63
C CYS A 117 -6.93 4.46 -28.90
N GLY A 118 -8.04 4.65 -29.61
CA GLY A 118 -9.40 4.47 -29.06
C GLY A 118 -9.67 3.02 -28.67
N VAL A 119 -9.30 2.64 -27.45
CA VAL A 119 -9.53 1.29 -26.93
C VAL A 119 -11.00 1.13 -26.56
N ARG A 120 -11.79 0.60 -27.49
CA ARG A 120 -13.13 0.08 -27.21
C ARG A 120 -12.99 -1.39 -26.82
N ILE A 121 -13.00 -1.67 -25.51
CA ILE A 121 -12.99 -3.03 -24.95
C ILE A 121 -14.34 -3.67 -25.28
N ARG A 122 -14.43 -4.34 -26.45
CA ARG A 122 -15.71 -4.84 -26.99
C ARG A 122 -16.01 -6.30 -26.62
N ASN A 123 -15.01 -7.08 -26.20
CA ASN A 123 -15.16 -8.54 -26.06
C ASN A 123 -15.09 -9.07 -24.61
N ILE A 124 -14.81 -8.24 -23.61
CA ILE A 124 -14.79 -8.66 -22.20
C ILE A 124 -16.12 -8.26 -21.54
N HIS A 125 -16.70 -9.17 -20.76
CA HIS A 125 -17.92 -8.86 -20.00
C HIS A 125 -17.64 -7.65 -19.08
N PRO A 126 -18.49 -6.60 -19.08
CA PRO A 126 -18.23 -5.36 -18.36
C PRO A 126 -17.99 -5.57 -16.86
N PHE A 127 -18.56 -6.62 -16.28
CA PHE A 127 -18.29 -7.07 -14.91
C PHE A 127 -16.83 -7.41 -14.65
N ILE A 128 -16.23 -8.30 -15.47
CA ILE A 128 -14.85 -8.76 -15.27
C ILE A 128 -13.90 -7.57 -15.43
N ARG A 129 -14.18 -6.70 -16.40
CA ARG A 129 -13.41 -5.48 -16.61
C ARG A 129 -13.43 -4.55 -15.40
N ASN A 130 -14.60 -4.30 -14.82
CA ASN A 130 -14.74 -3.39 -13.69
C ASN A 130 -14.15 -3.99 -12.41
N LEU A 131 -14.35 -5.28 -12.19
CA LEU A 131 -13.74 -6.00 -11.07
C LEU A 131 -12.22 -5.93 -11.14
N TYR A 132 -11.62 -6.18 -12.33
CA TYR A 132 -10.18 -6.03 -12.55
C TYR A 132 -9.70 -4.59 -12.27
N LEU A 133 -10.36 -3.59 -12.86
CA LEU A 133 -9.92 -2.21 -12.71
C LEU A 133 -9.97 -1.73 -11.26
N LEU A 134 -11.06 -2.01 -10.54
CA LEU A 134 -11.23 -1.60 -9.15
C LEU A 134 -10.25 -2.32 -8.22
N THR A 135 -10.00 -3.61 -8.45
CA THR A 135 -9.04 -4.39 -7.64
C THR A 135 -7.61 -3.90 -7.85
N VAL A 136 -7.19 -3.66 -9.10
CA VAL A 136 -5.83 -3.15 -9.40
C VAL A 136 -5.61 -1.76 -8.78
N VAL A 137 -6.56 -0.84 -8.92
CA VAL A 137 -6.46 0.52 -8.34
C VAL A 137 -6.41 0.46 -6.80
N PHE A 138 -7.23 -0.41 -6.20
CA PHE A 138 -7.21 -0.63 -4.75
C PHE A 138 -5.85 -1.15 -4.26
N LEU A 139 -5.31 -2.20 -4.91
CA LEU A 139 -4.02 -2.78 -4.54
C LEU A 139 -2.88 -1.77 -4.68
N TYR A 140 -2.91 -0.96 -5.75
CA TYR A 140 -1.92 0.10 -5.93
C TYR A 140 -1.96 1.12 -4.79
N GLY A 141 -3.15 1.62 -4.44
CA GLY A 141 -3.33 2.55 -3.33
C GLY A 141 -2.94 1.95 -1.97
N TYR A 142 -3.26 0.68 -1.75
CA TYR A 142 -2.89 -0.04 -0.53
C TYR A 142 -1.37 -0.17 -0.39
N LEU A 143 -0.68 -0.67 -1.43
CA LEU A 143 0.77 -0.86 -1.39
C LEU A 143 1.53 0.46 -1.29
N THR A 144 1.11 1.51 -2.01
CA THR A 144 1.78 2.81 -1.90
C THR A 144 1.61 3.43 -0.52
N THR A 145 0.41 3.34 0.06
CA THR A 145 0.15 3.80 1.43
C THR A 145 0.98 3.00 2.42
N TRP A 146 1.07 1.68 2.24
CA TRP A 146 1.89 0.81 3.08
C TRP A 146 3.36 1.25 3.08
N VAL A 147 3.99 1.36 1.90
CA VAL A 147 5.37 1.84 1.76
C VAL A 147 5.54 3.20 2.43
N LEU A 148 4.64 4.14 2.15
CA LEU A 148 4.73 5.49 2.69
C LEU A 148 4.67 5.49 4.23
N THR A 149 3.79 4.69 4.82
CA THR A 149 3.68 4.60 6.28
C THR A 149 4.92 3.97 6.92
N GLU A 150 5.49 2.92 6.33
CA GLU A 150 6.70 2.28 6.84
C GLU A 150 7.92 3.21 6.74
N ILE A 151 8.03 3.94 5.62
CA ILE A 151 9.04 4.99 5.47
C ILE A 151 8.83 6.07 6.53
N ALA A 152 7.62 6.62 6.63
CA ALA A 152 7.32 7.70 7.57
C ALA A 152 7.61 7.32 9.03
N LYS A 153 7.25 6.12 9.46
CA LYS A 153 7.56 5.61 10.81
C LYS A 153 9.07 5.60 11.07
N ASN A 154 9.84 5.07 10.12
CA ASN A 154 11.30 5.00 10.24
C ASN A 154 11.96 6.38 10.22
N PHE A 155 11.40 7.35 9.49
CA PHE A 155 11.89 8.73 9.45
C PHE A 155 11.55 9.53 10.71
N VAL A 156 10.34 9.39 11.26
CA VAL A 156 9.92 10.11 12.48
C VAL A 156 10.64 9.56 13.72
N GLY A 157 10.84 8.24 13.79
CA GLY A 157 11.60 7.59 14.87
C GLY A 157 11.03 7.86 16.27
N GLU A 158 9.70 7.91 16.39
CA GLU A 158 9.04 8.20 17.66
C GLU A 158 9.03 7.00 18.61
N LEU A 159 9.58 7.22 19.81
CA LEU A 159 9.62 6.20 20.85
C LEU A 159 8.20 5.81 21.28
N ARG A 160 7.96 4.51 21.40
CA ARG A 160 6.67 3.99 21.84
C ARG A 160 6.49 4.18 23.35
N PRO A 161 5.24 4.19 23.84
CA PRO A 161 4.94 4.37 25.26
C PRO A 161 5.58 3.35 26.21
N HIS A 162 6.00 2.18 25.71
CA HIS A 162 6.62 1.10 26.47
C HIS A 162 8.13 0.94 26.22
N PHE A 163 8.74 1.96 25.63
CA PHE A 163 10.15 1.96 25.27
C PHE A 163 11.07 1.65 26.47
N PHE A 164 10.81 2.24 27.63
CA PHE A 164 11.66 2.07 28.81
C PHE A 164 11.73 0.62 29.31
N GLU A 165 10.62 -0.13 29.23
CA GLU A 165 10.59 -1.53 29.66
C GLU A 165 11.37 -2.43 28.70
N LEU A 166 11.26 -2.18 27.39
CA LEU A 166 11.90 -2.99 26.36
C LEU A 166 13.40 -2.66 26.19
N CYS A 167 13.78 -1.39 26.18
CA CYS A 167 15.18 -0.98 25.96
C CYS A 167 16.02 -0.99 27.25
N ARG A 168 15.45 -0.59 28.39
CA ARG A 168 16.17 -0.36 29.67
C ARG A 168 17.49 0.41 29.46
N PRO A 169 17.43 1.73 29.23
CA PRO A 169 18.63 2.51 28.97
C PRO A 169 19.59 2.50 30.17
N ASN A 170 20.90 2.43 29.90
CA ASN A 170 21.95 2.49 30.94
C ASN A 170 22.01 3.84 31.69
N VAL A 171 21.32 4.87 31.18
CA VAL A 171 21.31 6.20 31.78
C VAL A 171 20.21 6.27 32.83
N THR A 172 20.58 6.43 34.10
CA THR A 172 19.64 6.65 35.19
C THR A 172 19.25 8.12 35.23
N CYS A 173 17.95 8.41 35.16
CA CYS A 173 17.40 9.76 35.30
C CYS A 173 17.41 10.24 36.78
N SER A 174 18.47 9.96 37.53
CA SER A 174 18.68 10.44 38.91
C SER A 174 19.43 11.77 38.88
N CYS A 175 18.68 12.86 38.96
CA CYS A 175 19.23 14.22 39.09
C CYS A 175 19.96 14.38 40.43
N SER A 176 21.26 14.10 40.51
CA SER A 176 22.05 14.36 41.73
C SER A 176 22.95 15.60 41.68
N SER A 177 23.22 16.21 40.52
CA SER A 177 24.10 17.40 40.49
C SER A 177 24.12 18.28 39.22
N SER A 178 23.45 17.94 38.12
CA SER A 178 23.48 18.78 36.89
C SER A 178 22.28 18.56 35.97
N CYS A 179 21.06 18.69 36.51
CA CYS A 179 19.88 18.79 35.65
C CYS A 179 19.74 20.24 35.19
N GLY A 180 19.58 20.44 33.87
CA GLY A 180 19.43 21.76 33.25
C GLY A 180 18.24 22.53 33.82
N VAL A 181 18.10 23.78 33.37
CA VAL A 181 17.01 24.69 33.79
C VAL A 181 15.67 23.94 33.74
N ASN A 182 14.96 23.86 34.89
CA ASN A 182 13.66 23.18 35.08
C ASN A 182 13.64 21.64 35.16
N ASN A 183 14.73 20.96 35.52
CA ASN A 183 14.81 19.48 35.61
C ASN A 183 14.58 18.71 34.29
N GLN A 184 14.61 19.40 33.14
CA GLN A 184 14.43 18.80 31.82
C GLN A 184 15.79 18.49 31.20
N VAL A 185 16.21 17.21 31.25
CA VAL A 185 17.42 16.72 30.60
C VAL A 185 17.04 15.92 29.37
N TYR A 186 17.59 16.31 28.21
CA TYR A 186 17.44 15.58 26.95
C TYR A 186 18.65 14.67 26.74
N ILE A 187 18.42 13.36 26.64
CA ILE A 187 19.45 12.35 26.47
C ILE A 187 19.47 11.89 25.02
N THR A 188 20.60 12.10 24.34
CA THR A 188 20.80 11.66 22.96
C THR A 188 21.61 10.36 22.85
N ASN A 189 22.56 10.15 23.77
CA ASN A 189 23.45 8.99 23.77
C ASN A 189 23.05 8.03 24.89
N TYR A 190 22.45 6.91 24.51
CA TYR A 190 22.11 5.82 25.44
C TYR A 190 22.31 4.47 24.75
N VAL A 191 22.55 3.44 25.55
CA VAL A 191 22.64 2.04 25.10
C VAL A 191 21.56 1.25 25.80
N CYS A 192 20.80 0.47 25.04
CA CYS A 192 19.80 -0.45 25.57
C CYS A 192 20.52 -1.64 26.24
N LEU A 193 20.15 -1.95 27.48
CA LEU A 193 20.71 -3.09 28.22
C LEU A 193 20.05 -4.41 27.83
N ASN A 194 18.86 -4.37 27.22
CA ASN A 194 18.18 -5.58 26.77
C ASN A 194 18.89 -6.19 25.54
N THR A 195 19.11 -7.50 25.58
CA THR A 195 19.80 -8.26 24.52
C THR A 195 18.88 -8.62 23.34
N ASP A 196 17.57 -8.53 23.51
CA ASP A 196 16.61 -8.83 22.44
C ASP A 196 16.40 -7.61 21.53
N GLU A 197 17.09 -7.60 20.38
CA GLU A 197 16.97 -6.52 19.41
C GLU A 197 15.56 -6.38 18.83
N THR A 198 14.77 -7.46 18.75
CA THR A 198 13.43 -7.42 18.16
C THR A 198 12.46 -6.67 19.06
N ALA A 199 12.51 -6.95 20.36
CA ALA A 199 11.77 -6.22 21.38
C ALA A 199 12.20 -4.74 21.44
N VAL A 200 13.52 -4.46 21.38
CA VAL A 200 14.01 -3.08 21.35
C VAL A 200 13.53 -2.33 20.10
N ARG A 201 13.44 -3.01 18.94
CA ARG A 201 12.88 -2.42 17.71
C ARG A 201 11.38 -2.17 17.82
N GLU A 202 10.62 -3.02 18.51
CA GLU A 202 9.18 -2.81 18.74
C GLU A 202 8.91 -1.57 19.60
N GLY A 203 9.78 -1.29 20.58
CA GLY A 203 9.68 -0.11 21.43
C GLY A 203 10.15 1.20 20.81
N ARG A 204 10.84 1.14 19.67
CA ARG A 204 11.35 2.31 18.92
C ARG A 204 10.38 2.77 17.84
#